data_AF-A0A1Y5EM11-F1
#
_entry.id   AF-A0A1Y5EM11-F1
#
_cell.length_a   1.000
_cell.length_b   1.000
_cell.length_c   1.000
_cell.angle_alpha   90.00
_cell.angle_beta   90.00
_cell.angle_gamma   90.00
#
_symmetry.space_group_name_H-M   'P 1'
#
loop_
_entity.id
_entity.type
_entity.pdbx_description
1 polymer ?
#
loop_
_entity_poly.entity_id
_entity_poly.type
_entity_poly.pdbx_seq_one_letter_code
_entity_poly.pdbx_strand_id
1 'polypeptide(L)'
;MPNIPSDYDNIFERKLSLVERSRMAILVAVISYFTLIGWIVALIIYDKHQSSLASFHLRQSLGLIITGAILSLIPLVGWVLNIGVFLGWIVGIYAAIQGQEYKVPLLGDFYQQHLDFIE
;
A
#
# COMPACT_ATOMS: atom_id res chain seq x y z
N MET A 1 -15.03 23.98 -37.38
CA MET A 1 -13.63 24.26 -37.00
C MET A 1 -13.27 23.29 -35.89
N PRO A 2 -12.15 22.55 -35.97
CA PRO A 2 -11.70 21.75 -34.82
C PRO A 2 -11.38 22.70 -33.65
N ASN A 3 -11.94 22.39 -32.48
CA ASN A 3 -11.65 23.14 -31.25
C ASN A 3 -10.24 22.74 -30.79
N ILE A 4 -9.28 23.65 -30.90
CA ILE A 4 -7.92 23.45 -30.38
C ILE A 4 -8.00 23.79 -28.88
N PRO A 5 -7.80 22.82 -27.96
CA PRO A 5 -7.85 23.08 -26.53
C PRO A 5 -6.88 24.21 -26.17
N SER A 6 -7.32 25.13 -25.31
CA SER A 6 -6.43 26.19 -24.84
C SER A 6 -5.35 25.60 -23.92
N ASP A 7 -4.22 26.29 -23.79
CA ASP A 7 -3.12 25.85 -22.91
C ASP A 7 -3.58 25.67 -21.44
N TYR A 8 -4.57 26.46 -21.01
CA TYR A 8 -5.21 26.32 -19.71
C TYR A 8 -5.95 24.99 -19.54
N ASP A 9 -6.65 24.53 -20.57
CA ASP A 9 -7.41 23.28 -20.54
C ASP A 9 -6.45 22.09 -20.36
N ASN A 10 -5.33 22.08 -21.08
CA ASN A 10 -4.31 21.03 -20.94
C ASN A 10 -3.68 20.97 -19.53
N ILE A 11 -3.42 22.13 -18.91
CA ILE A 11 -2.88 22.20 -17.55
C ILE A 11 -3.91 21.69 -16.54
N PHE A 12 -5.18 22.06 -16.72
CA PHE A 12 -6.28 21.63 -15.87
C PHE A 12 -6.46 20.11 -15.93
N GLU A 13 -6.61 19.54 -17.12
CA GLU A 13 -6.77 18.09 -17.33
C GLU A 13 -5.58 17.30 -16.77
N ARG A 14 -4.35 17.80 -16.96
CA ARG A 14 -3.16 17.17 -16.39
C ARG A 14 -3.22 17.15 -14.86
N LYS A 15 -3.60 18.26 -14.22
CA LYS A 15 -3.76 18.32 -12.75
C LYS A 15 -4.86 17.37 -12.26
N LEU A 16 -5.99 17.31 -12.97
CA LEU A 16 -7.09 16.40 -12.64
C LEU A 16 -6.62 14.94 -12.70
N SER A 17 -5.98 14.53 -13.79
CA SER A 17 -5.46 13.17 -13.95
C SER A 17 -4.41 12.78 -12.89
N LEU A 18 -3.61 13.75 -12.41
CA LEU A 18 -2.64 13.52 -11.33
C LEU A 18 -3.34 13.29 -9.99
N VAL A 19 -4.38 14.07 -9.71
CA VAL A 19 -5.20 13.91 -8.50
C VAL A 19 -5.90 12.56 -8.50
N GLU A 20 -6.46 12.14 -9.63
CA GLU A 20 -7.10 10.82 -9.79
C GLU A 20 -6.10 9.69 -9.60
N ARG A 21 -4.93 9.74 -10.24
CA ARG A 21 -3.85 8.76 -10.04
C ARG A 21 -3.42 8.66 -8.57
N SER A 22 -3.28 9.81 -7.91
CA SER A 22 -2.90 9.86 -6.48
C SER A 22 -3.98 9.24 -5.58
N ARG A 23 -5.27 9.53 -5.86
CA ARG A 23 -6.40 8.94 -5.12
C ARG A 23 -6.47 7.43 -5.31
N MET A 24 -6.29 6.94 -6.54
CA MET A 24 -6.27 5.51 -6.82
C MET A 24 -5.13 4.80 -6.08
N ALA A 25 -3.93 5.40 -6.05
CA ALA A 25 -2.80 4.84 -5.32
C ALA A 25 -3.08 4.73 -3.80
N ILE A 26 -3.64 5.77 -3.19
CA ILE A 26 -4.02 5.76 -1.77
C ILE A 26 -5.11 4.71 -1.50
N LEU A 27 -6.11 4.59 -2.37
CA LEU A 27 -7.17 3.59 -2.22
C LEU A 27 -6.61 2.17 -2.21
N VAL A 28 -5.75 1.84 -3.18
CA VAL A 28 -5.10 0.52 -3.22
C VAL A 28 -4.25 0.28 -1.98
N ALA A 29 -3.45 1.29 -1.59
CA ALA A 29 -2.59 1.22 -0.41
C ALA A 29 -3.37 1.00 0.90
N VAL A 30 -4.56 1.59 1.07
CA VAL A 30 -5.38 1.39 2.27
C VAL A 30 -6.09 0.03 2.25
N ILE A 31 -6.66 -0.35 1.11
CA ILE A 31 -7.37 -1.64 0.96
C ILE A 31 -6.43 -2.82 1.23
N SER A 32 -5.13 -2.69 0.93
CA SER A 32 -4.14 -3.73 1.18
C SER A 32 -3.98 -4.12 2.67
N TYR A 33 -4.50 -3.32 3.62
CA TYR A 33 -4.40 -3.55 5.07
C TYR A 33 -5.69 -4.09 5.72
N PHE A 34 -6.75 -4.42 4.99
CA PHE A 34 -8.02 -4.82 5.64
C PHE A 34 -8.00 -6.28 6.11
N THR A 35 -7.70 -7.21 5.22
CA THR A 35 -7.52 -8.65 5.48
C THR A 35 -6.74 -9.23 4.30
N LEU A 36 -6.46 -10.55 4.31
CA LEU A 36 -5.95 -11.21 3.11
C LEU A 36 -6.89 -11.04 1.90
N ILE A 37 -8.21 -10.97 2.13
CA ILE A 37 -9.19 -10.72 1.07
C ILE A 37 -9.02 -9.28 0.54
N GLY A 38 -8.92 -8.30 1.44
CA GLY A 38 -8.64 -6.91 1.05
C GLY A 38 -7.33 -6.79 0.26
N TRP A 39 -6.30 -7.52 0.69
CA TRP A 39 -5.02 -7.58 0.01
C TRP A 39 -5.12 -8.11 -1.44
N ILE A 40 -5.86 -9.20 -1.65
CA ILE A 40 -6.10 -9.74 -3.01
C ILE A 40 -6.86 -8.72 -3.87
N VAL A 41 -7.89 -8.07 -3.32
CA VAL A 41 -8.65 -7.03 -4.03
C VAL A 41 -7.75 -5.85 -4.40
N ALA A 42 -6.90 -5.39 -3.48
CA ALA A 42 -5.92 -4.33 -3.75
C ALA A 42 -4.97 -4.73 -4.90
N LEU A 43 -4.49 -5.98 -4.91
CA LEU A 43 -3.60 -6.48 -5.96
C LEU A 43 -4.28 -6.49 -7.35
N ILE A 44 -5.57 -6.85 -7.42
CA ILE A 44 -6.33 -6.82 -8.68
C ILE A 44 -6.51 -5.39 -9.20
N ILE A 45 -6.78 -4.43 -8.32
CA ILE A 45 -6.91 -3.01 -8.69
C ILE A 45 -5.54 -2.45 -9.12
N TYR A 46 -4.48 -2.84 -8.40
CA TYR A 46 -3.10 -2.46 -8.68
C TYR A 46 -2.66 -2.79 -10.10
N ASP A 47 -3.01 -3.99 -10.61
CA ASP A 47 -2.69 -4.42 -11.98
C ASP A 47 -3.19 -3.44 -13.05
N LYS A 48 -4.26 -2.68 -12.75
CA LYS A 48 -4.81 -1.64 -13.66
C LYS A 48 -4.32 -0.23 -13.35
N HIS A 49 -3.84 0.02 -12.13
CA HIS A 49 -3.50 1.35 -11.62
C HIS A 49 -2.19 1.31 -10.83
N GLN A 50 -1.10 0.94 -11.52
CA GLN A 50 0.22 0.83 -10.91
C GLN A 50 0.73 2.16 -10.36
N SER A 51 1.39 2.10 -9.21
CA SER A 51 1.95 3.24 -8.48
C SER A 51 2.94 2.74 -7.43
N SER A 52 4.03 3.48 -7.21
CA SER A 52 5.04 3.13 -6.19
C SER A 52 4.42 3.03 -4.79
N LEU A 53 3.51 3.95 -4.46
CA LEU A 53 2.81 3.95 -3.16
C LEU A 53 2.00 2.67 -2.98
N ALA A 54 1.31 2.24 -4.04
CA ALA A 54 0.47 1.06 -4.00
C ALA A 54 1.30 -0.22 -3.88
N SER A 55 2.37 -0.37 -4.69
CA SER A 55 3.26 -1.54 -4.60
C SER A 55 3.99 -1.59 -3.26
N PHE A 56 4.47 -0.46 -2.75
CA PHE A 56 5.07 -0.34 -1.41
C PHE A 56 4.16 -0.88 -0.32
N HIS A 57 2.90 -0.42 -0.27
CA HIS A 57 1.94 -0.84 0.75
C HIS A 57 1.40 -2.26 0.54
N LEU A 58 1.36 -2.77 -0.70
CA LEU A 58 1.08 -4.19 -0.98
C LEU A 58 2.17 -5.10 -0.41
N ARG A 59 3.45 -4.76 -0.61
CA ARG A 59 4.59 -5.52 -0.05
C ARG A 59 4.58 -5.46 1.48
N GLN A 60 4.41 -4.27 2.05
CA GLN A 60 4.47 -4.08 3.49
C GLN A 60 3.31 -4.77 4.21
N SER A 61 2.08 -4.66 3.72
CA SER A 61 0.94 -5.32 4.37
C SER A 61 0.99 -6.84 4.19
N LEU A 62 1.43 -7.37 3.04
CA LEU A 62 1.68 -8.81 2.86
C LEU A 62 2.73 -9.32 3.85
N GLY A 63 3.83 -8.59 3.99
CA GLY A 63 4.90 -8.92 4.94
C GLY A 63 4.39 -9.00 6.38
N LEU A 64 3.56 -8.03 6.79
CA LEU A 64 2.92 -8.04 8.11
C LEU A 64 1.92 -9.20 8.27
N ILE A 65 1.14 -9.53 7.25
CA ILE A 65 0.23 -10.72 7.25
C ILE A 65 1.03 -11.99 7.52
N ILE A 66 2.11 -12.20 6.75
CA ILE A 66 2.94 -13.41 6.84
C ILE A 66 3.63 -13.47 8.20
N THR A 67 4.21 -12.35 8.65
CA THR A 67 4.89 -12.27 9.95
C THR A 67 3.92 -12.58 11.09
N GLY A 68 2.72 -11.98 11.07
CA GLY A 68 1.71 -12.21 12.09
C GLY A 68 1.19 -13.65 12.12
N ALA A 69 1.01 -14.25 10.95
CA ALA A 69 0.61 -15.65 10.83
C ALA A 69 1.67 -16.59 11.42
N ILE A 70 2.96 -16.40 11.09
CA ILE A 70 4.07 -17.20 11.62
C ILE A 70 4.17 -17.08 13.14
N LEU A 71 4.13 -15.86 13.68
CA LEU A 71 4.21 -15.63 15.12
C LEU A 71 3.02 -16.22 15.88
N SER A 72 1.83 -16.26 15.26
CA SER A 72 0.64 -16.86 15.89
C SER A 72 0.79 -18.37 16.16
N LEU A 73 1.66 -19.05 15.42
CA LEU A 73 1.96 -20.48 15.60
C LEU A 73 2.91 -20.74 16.79
N ILE A 74 3.53 -19.71 17.37
CA ILE A 74 4.46 -19.81 18.50
C ILE A 74 3.73 -19.36 19.78
N PRO A 75 3.32 -20.29 20.67
CA PRO A 75 2.58 -19.94 21.87
C PRO A 75 3.38 -19.00 22.79
N LEU A 76 2.66 -18.13 23.50
CA LEU A 76 3.19 -17.14 24.46
C LEU A 76 4.11 -16.08 23.81
N VAL A 77 5.32 -16.46 23.38
CA VAL A 77 6.32 -15.52 22.84
C VAL A 77 5.83 -14.89 21.55
N GLY A 78 5.35 -15.69 20.60
CA GLY A 78 4.85 -15.19 19.33
C GLY A 78 3.60 -14.32 19.50
N TRP A 79 2.73 -14.65 20.46
CA TRP A 79 1.56 -13.84 20.79
C TRP A 79 1.94 -12.46 21.34
N VAL A 80 2.96 -12.39 22.21
CA VAL A 80 3.49 -11.12 22.72
C VAL A 80 4.12 -10.31 21.59
N LEU A 81 4.93 -10.94 20.72
CA LEU A 81 5.56 -10.26 19.58
C LEU A 81 4.51 -9.76 18.56
N ASN A 82 3.38 -10.44 18.43
CA ASN A 82 2.27 -10.02 17.57
C ASN A 82 1.65 -8.69 17.97
N ILE A 83 1.82 -8.25 19.23
CA ILE A 83 1.44 -6.89 19.64
C ILE A 83 2.26 -5.86 18.85
N GLY A 84 3.56 -6.11 18.65
CA GLY A 84 4.42 -5.24 17.84
C GLY A 84 4.03 -5.24 16.35
N VAL A 85 3.68 -6.42 15.80
CA VAL A 85 3.16 -6.52 14.43
C VAL A 85 1.86 -5.73 14.27
N PHE A 86 0.96 -5.80 15.24
CA PHE A 86 -0.28 -5.04 15.25
C PHE A 86 -0.05 -3.52 15.31
N LEU A 87 0.92 -3.05 16.10
CA LEU A 87 1.33 -1.64 16.09
C LEU A 87 1.90 -1.24 14.72
N GLY A 88 2.75 -2.08 14.12
CA GLY A 88 3.26 -1.87 12.76
C GLY A 88 2.14 -1.79 11.72
N TRP A 89 1.07 -2.58 11.89
CA TRP A 89 -0.12 -2.55 11.04
C TRP A 89 -0.85 -1.21 11.13
N ILE A 90 -1.06 -0.69 12.34
CA ILE A 90 -1.68 0.63 12.56
C ILE A 90 -0.84 1.75 11.94
N VAL A 91 0.48 1.70 12.10
CA VAL A 91 1.39 2.68 11.49
C VAL A 91 1.36 2.58 9.96
N GLY A 92 1.34 1.36 9.41
CA GLY A 92 1.25 1.13 7.97
C GLY A 92 -0.01 1.69 7.33
N ILE A 93 -1.18 1.40 7.91
CA ILE A 93 -2.46 1.93 7.41
C ILE A 93 -2.55 3.46 7.59
N TYR A 94 -2.01 4.00 8.68
CA TYR A 94 -1.95 5.46 8.88
C TYR A 94 -1.10 6.13 7.79
N ALA A 95 0.09 5.59 7.50
CA ALA A 95 0.94 6.11 6.43
C ALA A 95 0.28 5.99 5.03
N ALA A 96 -0.43 4.89 4.77
CA ALA A 96 -1.19 4.71 3.54
C ALA A 96 -2.26 5.80 3.35
N ILE A 97 -2.99 6.13 4.41
CA ILE A 97 -3.99 7.23 4.40
C ILE A 97 -3.34 8.57 4.08
N GLN A 98 -2.11 8.80 4.56
CA GLN A 98 -1.33 10.02 4.26
C GLN A 98 -0.64 10.00 2.89
N GLY A 99 -0.73 8.90 2.15
CA GLY A 99 -0.02 8.71 0.89
C GLY A 99 1.50 8.70 1.03
N GLN A 100 2.02 8.15 2.14
CA GLN A 100 3.45 8.12 2.46
C GLN A 100 3.99 6.69 2.49
N GLU A 101 5.14 6.48 1.84
CA GLU A 101 5.87 5.20 1.87
C GLU A 101 6.69 5.07 3.16
N TYR A 102 6.02 4.87 4.29
CA TYR A 102 6.65 4.71 5.59
C TYR A 102 6.92 3.24 5.93
N LYS A 103 8.21 2.88 6.03
CA LYS A 103 8.64 1.53 6.40
C LYS A 103 8.39 1.29 7.89
N VAL A 104 7.70 0.19 8.21
CA VAL A 104 7.62 -0.27 9.60
C VAL A 104 9.05 -0.58 10.10
N PRO A 105 9.48 -0.03 11.25
CA PRO A 105 10.81 -0.28 11.78
C PRO A 105 11.11 -1.77 11.92
N LEU A 106 12.38 -2.16 11.72
CA LEU A 106 12.91 -3.53 11.78
C LEU A 106 12.44 -4.49 10.67
N LEU A 107 11.22 -4.34 10.16
CA LEU A 107 10.60 -5.29 9.23
C LEU A 107 10.41 -4.73 7.82
N GLY A 108 10.23 -3.42 7.69
CA GLY A 108 9.86 -2.76 6.43
C GLY A 108 10.90 -2.96 5.34
N ASP A 109 12.19 -2.77 5.63
CA ASP A 109 13.26 -3.03 4.66
C ASP A 109 13.26 -4.47 4.16
N PHE A 110 13.07 -5.43 5.08
CA PHE A 110 12.98 -6.84 4.73
C PHE A 110 11.83 -7.11 3.76
N TYR A 111 10.65 -6.54 4.02
CA TYR A 111 9.48 -6.70 3.14
C TYR A 111 9.71 -6.09 1.76
N GLN A 112 10.28 -4.88 1.70
CA GLN A 112 10.53 -4.22 0.42
C GLN A 112 11.56 -4.96 -0.43
N GLN A 113 12.52 -5.65 0.20
CA GLN A 113 13.58 -6.41 -0.48
C GLN A 113 13.14 -7.82 -0.90
N HIS A 114 12.33 -8.52 -0.10
CA HIS A 114 12.02 -9.95 -0.33
C HIS A 114 10.63 -10.20 -0.93
N LEU A 115 9.81 -9.16 -1.05
CA LEU A 115 8.51 -9.20 -1.73
C LEU A 115 8.53 -8.32 -3.00
N ASP A 116 9.71 -8.12 -3.58
CA ASP A 116 9.96 -7.28 -4.75
C ASP A 116 9.31 -7.78 -6.05
N PHE A 117 8.80 -9.00 -6.07
CA PHE A 117 7.95 -9.53 -7.16
C PHE A 117 6.67 -8.70 -7.40
N ILE A 118 6.29 -7.84 -6.45
CA ILE A 118 5.21 -6.85 -6.61
C ILE A 118 5.85 -5.54 -7.08
N GLU A 119 6.31 -5.45 -8.32
CA GLU A 119 6.95 -4.24 -8.89
C GLU A 119 6.03 -3.03 -8.80
#